data_AF-A0A366WN79-F1
#
_entry.id   AF-A0A366WN79-F1
#
_cell.length_a   1.000
_cell.length_b   1.000
_cell.length_c   1.000
_cell.angle_alpha   90.00
_cell.angle_beta   90.00
_cell.angle_gamma   90.00
#
_symmetry.space_group_name_H-M   'P 1'
#
loop_
_entity.id
_entity.type
_entity.pdbx_description
1 polymer ?
#
loop_
_entity_poly.entity_id
_entity_poly.type
_entity_poly.pdbx_seq_one_letter_code
_entity_poly.pdbx_strand_id
1 'polypeptide(L)'
;MTTILLENFETDNNGISYTTSVPEFIGGTAGLPAGAADFFTRTNGSDVLSDDNPVEPYSLTGQEGSFYFAAADIDNVGRISDTQTLTFSNIGIATFTNLNLSVLVAEDDDDTSSTNEDWDSTDGLVIEYRIDGGSYNNLLSFQSEHIGADTSNNQPRQDTNFDGAGDGTILTDTFQNFSAAIGGTGNSLDIRFTFSFGAEDEDVAIDNIVLTGDSSNAAPTLDTNTGSSLNEGATDIITTSELETNDTDNTDAQLTYTLDATVVNGTLYLDNDGSNTFNAGDTTLSAASTFTQQDIADGDLQYVHDGGETTSDSFQFDVSDGAAPIINQTFNFTIAPVNDVPTITGFAGDSGSYNEILGGQALIEQGNDVSVADPDDANFNGGTLAVSFDSSTTEDQLTVDNGGNNAVGIARIEGFLFYNSALIGTVAGGATGGTNGSSLVFSFNNNIVTTTVVEELIEALRYGNSSVDDPTPGVRSINVVLNDGTGNSATSTATVNVTAVNDAPSVTLLPGDLSFTEDTAGNVALGAAVFADPDSASVTVTLAVDQGTFGT
;
A
#
# COMPACT_ATOMS: atom_id res chain seq x y z
N MET A 1 -18.94 -27.17 10.26
CA MET A 1 -18.72 -28.63 10.32
C MET A 1 -17.64 -29.05 9.33
N THR A 2 -16.50 -29.44 9.87
CA THR A 2 -15.26 -29.83 9.18
C THR A 2 -14.91 -31.27 9.58
N THR A 3 -14.42 -32.09 8.64
CA THR A 3 -13.93 -33.45 8.94
C THR A 3 -12.55 -33.39 9.61
N ILE A 4 -12.43 -34.03 10.77
CA ILE A 4 -11.21 -34.07 11.60
C ILE A 4 -10.48 -35.41 11.38
N LEU A 5 -11.21 -36.52 11.28
CA LEU A 5 -10.72 -37.87 10.98
C LEU A 5 -11.66 -38.55 9.99
N LEU A 6 -11.09 -39.29 9.04
CA LEU A 6 -11.80 -40.20 8.15
C LEU A 6 -10.99 -41.51 8.05
N GLU A 7 -11.60 -42.62 8.43
CA GLU A 7 -11.10 -43.98 8.17
C GLU A 7 -12.22 -44.78 7.52
N ASN A 8 -12.06 -45.04 6.22
CA ASN A 8 -12.99 -45.81 5.40
C ASN A 8 -12.37 -47.12 4.91
N PHE A 9 -11.21 -47.53 5.46
CA PHE A 9 -10.52 -48.78 5.17
C PHE A 9 -10.08 -49.00 3.70
N GLU A 10 -10.34 -48.08 2.77
CA GLU A 10 -10.01 -48.16 1.34
C GLU A 10 -8.52 -47.99 1.00
N THR A 11 -7.65 -47.68 1.96
CA THR A 11 -6.31 -47.18 1.66
C THR A 11 -5.33 -48.26 1.17
N ASP A 12 -4.70 -47.99 0.03
CA ASP A 12 -3.78 -48.84 -0.73
C ASP A 12 -2.29 -48.42 -0.66
N ASN A 13 -1.85 -47.61 0.33
CA ASN A 13 -0.43 -47.45 0.76
C ASN A 13 -0.11 -46.26 1.73
N ASN A 14 -1.09 -45.56 2.32
CA ASN A 14 -0.82 -44.33 3.11
C ASN A 14 -0.81 -44.48 4.65
N GLY A 15 -0.68 -45.71 5.15
CA GLY A 15 -0.58 -45.99 6.57
C GLY A 15 -1.95 -46.12 7.25
N ILE A 16 -1.97 -46.95 8.29
CA ILE A 16 -3.15 -47.23 9.10
C ILE A 16 -3.32 -46.07 10.09
N SER A 17 -4.50 -45.45 10.16
CA SER A 17 -4.76 -44.32 11.08
C SER A 17 -5.13 -44.78 12.50
N TYR A 18 -5.29 -46.10 12.68
CA TYR A 18 -5.56 -46.79 13.94
C TYR A 18 -4.43 -47.75 14.33
N THR A 19 -4.48 -48.23 15.56
CA THR A 19 -3.70 -49.37 16.05
C THR A 19 -4.62 -50.42 16.64
N THR A 20 -4.31 -51.69 16.42
CA THR A 20 -5.04 -52.82 17.01
C THR A 20 -4.32 -53.39 18.24
N SER A 21 -5.06 -53.98 19.19
CA SER A 21 -4.49 -54.66 20.38
C SER A 21 -3.66 -55.90 20.01
N VAL A 22 -4.02 -56.55 18.91
CA VAL A 22 -3.33 -57.67 18.28
C VAL A 22 -3.14 -57.40 16.80
N PRO A 23 -2.11 -57.95 16.14
CA PRO A 23 -2.02 -57.89 14.68
C PRO A 23 -3.29 -58.42 14.02
N GLU A 24 -3.74 -57.77 12.94
CA GLU A 24 -4.90 -58.21 12.16
C GLU A 24 -4.71 -59.65 11.64
N PHE A 25 -5.78 -60.45 11.60
CA PHE A 25 -5.74 -61.87 11.23
C PHE A 25 -7.03 -62.39 10.58
N ILE A 26 -6.91 -63.53 9.89
CA ILE A 26 -7.98 -64.40 9.37
C ILE A 26 -7.57 -65.85 9.70
N GLY A 27 -8.49 -66.69 10.19
CA GLY A 27 -8.26 -68.02 10.73
C GLY A 27 -7.64 -68.99 9.71
N GLY A 28 -6.62 -69.81 10.03
CA GLY A 28 -5.80 -69.88 11.23
C GLY A 28 -4.37 -70.38 10.95
N THR A 29 -3.45 -70.06 11.86
CA THR A 29 -2.08 -70.62 11.86
C THR A 29 -2.06 -72.13 12.06
N ALA A 30 -1.19 -72.80 11.30
CA ALA A 30 -0.99 -74.25 11.21
C ALA A 30 -1.30 -75.07 12.49
N GLY A 31 -2.41 -75.81 12.49
CA GLY A 31 -2.63 -76.92 13.43
C GLY A 31 -4.05 -77.16 13.92
N LEU A 32 -4.99 -76.25 13.69
CA LEU A 32 -6.41 -76.42 14.03
C LEU A 32 -7.21 -76.93 12.81
N PRO A 33 -8.36 -77.61 13.00
CA PRO A 33 -9.24 -77.99 11.90
C PRO A 33 -9.63 -76.75 11.08
N ALA A 34 -9.76 -76.88 9.77
CA ALA A 34 -10.12 -75.77 8.90
C ALA A 34 -11.60 -75.36 9.13
N GLY A 35 -11.80 -74.12 9.55
CA GLY A 35 -13.01 -73.30 9.52
C GLY A 35 -12.52 -71.85 9.44
N ALA A 36 -13.13 -71.00 8.62
CA ALA A 36 -12.61 -69.65 8.30
C ALA A 36 -13.41 -68.53 8.99
N ALA A 37 -13.95 -68.83 10.17
CA ALA A 37 -14.78 -67.96 10.99
C ALA A 37 -13.96 -66.95 11.81
N ASP A 38 -12.75 -67.30 12.28
CA ASP A 38 -11.97 -66.41 13.14
C ASP A 38 -11.35 -65.25 12.33
N PHE A 39 -11.76 -64.01 12.53
CA PHE A 39 -11.08 -62.88 11.91
C PHE A 39 -11.10 -61.62 12.77
N PHE A 40 -10.08 -60.79 12.57
CA PHE A 40 -9.99 -59.45 13.15
C PHE A 40 -9.16 -58.63 12.18
N THR A 41 -9.77 -58.17 11.10
CA THR A 41 -9.02 -57.65 9.96
C THR A 41 -9.83 -56.68 9.14
N ARG A 42 -9.09 -55.85 8.40
CA ARG A 42 -9.62 -55.25 7.19
C ARG A 42 -9.89 -56.33 6.14
N THR A 43 -11.07 -56.30 5.52
CA THR A 43 -11.53 -57.29 4.54
C THR A 43 -12.46 -56.62 3.52
N ASN A 44 -12.70 -57.30 2.40
CA ASN A 44 -13.76 -56.97 1.44
C ASN A 44 -14.88 -58.03 1.40
N GLY A 45 -14.91 -58.92 2.40
CA GLY A 45 -15.81 -60.07 2.51
C GLY A 45 -15.39 -61.30 1.71
N SER A 46 -14.42 -61.21 0.78
CA SER A 46 -14.03 -62.35 -0.07
C SER A 46 -12.99 -63.28 0.56
N ASP A 47 -12.36 -62.83 1.65
CA ASP A 47 -11.29 -63.53 2.36
C ASP A 47 -11.68 -63.98 3.78
N VAL A 48 -12.91 -63.72 4.21
CA VAL A 48 -13.54 -64.18 5.47
C VAL A 48 -14.81 -65.00 5.17
N LEU A 49 -15.24 -65.88 6.09
CA LEU A 49 -16.46 -66.70 5.94
C LEU A 49 -17.30 -66.62 7.24
N SER A 50 -18.63 -66.69 7.14
CA SER A 50 -19.56 -67.06 8.22
C SER A 50 -19.57 -68.60 8.35
N ASP A 51 -19.45 -69.21 9.52
CA ASP A 51 -19.05 -70.62 9.70
C ASP A 51 -20.11 -71.65 9.26
N ASP A 52 -19.65 -72.90 9.18
CA ASP A 52 -20.41 -74.15 9.21
C ASP A 52 -21.13 -74.66 7.95
N ASN A 53 -21.23 -73.87 6.88
CA ASN A 53 -21.64 -74.40 5.56
C ASN A 53 -20.88 -73.74 4.40
N PRO A 54 -20.18 -74.50 3.51
CA PRO A 54 -19.47 -73.95 2.34
C PRO A 54 -20.40 -73.35 1.25
N VAL A 55 -21.61 -72.94 1.61
CA VAL A 55 -22.68 -72.44 0.75
C VAL A 55 -23.11 -71.01 1.13
N GLU A 56 -22.92 -70.57 2.38
CA GLU A 56 -23.21 -69.20 2.83
C GLU A 56 -21.92 -68.35 2.77
N PRO A 57 -21.86 -67.29 1.95
CA PRO A 57 -20.73 -66.36 1.97
C PRO A 57 -20.98 -65.25 3.00
N TYR A 58 -19.93 -64.82 3.70
CA TYR A 58 -19.93 -63.59 4.50
C TYR A 58 -20.36 -62.40 3.62
N SER A 59 -21.55 -61.84 3.84
CA SER A 59 -22.23 -61.03 2.82
C SER A 59 -22.90 -59.79 3.38
N LEU A 60 -22.09 -58.77 3.63
CA LEU A 60 -22.56 -57.44 3.98
C LEU A 60 -22.86 -56.55 2.76
N THR A 61 -23.86 -55.68 2.89
CA THR A 61 -24.20 -54.66 1.89
C THR A 61 -24.23 -53.25 2.49
N GLY A 62 -24.14 -52.21 1.66
CA GLY A 62 -24.23 -50.82 2.12
C GLY A 62 -22.94 -50.19 2.65
N GLN A 63 -21.81 -50.91 2.58
CA GLN A 63 -20.47 -50.40 2.85
C GLN A 63 -20.11 -49.22 1.92
N GLU A 64 -19.26 -48.29 2.40
CA GLU A 64 -18.73 -47.19 1.61
C GLU A 64 -17.36 -47.56 1.01
N GLY A 65 -17.40 -48.14 -0.19
CA GLY A 65 -16.20 -48.55 -0.90
C GLY A 65 -16.16 -50.06 -1.10
N SER A 66 -14.97 -50.64 -1.04
CA SER A 66 -14.71 -52.07 -1.23
C SER A 66 -14.25 -52.78 0.03
N PHE A 67 -13.67 -52.07 1.00
CA PHE A 67 -13.07 -52.62 2.21
C PHE A 67 -13.73 -52.06 3.46
N TYR A 68 -13.82 -52.88 4.50
CA TYR A 68 -14.30 -52.52 5.83
C TYR A 68 -13.48 -53.30 6.86
N PHE A 69 -13.68 -53.05 8.14
CA PHE A 69 -13.04 -53.82 9.20
C PHE A 69 -14.07 -54.78 9.81
N ALA A 70 -13.72 -56.05 9.92
CA ALA A 70 -14.61 -57.08 10.46
C ALA A 70 -13.93 -57.86 11.59
N ALA A 71 -14.74 -58.35 12.52
CA ALA A 71 -14.32 -59.18 13.63
C ALA A 71 -15.31 -60.34 13.85
N ALA A 72 -14.82 -61.57 14.05
CA ALA A 72 -15.58 -62.76 14.45
C ALA A 72 -14.65 -63.76 15.14
N ASP A 73 -15.17 -64.57 16.07
CA ASP A 73 -14.44 -65.51 16.96
C ASP A 73 -13.00 -65.04 17.28
N ILE A 74 -12.87 -64.02 18.13
CA ILE A 74 -11.58 -63.35 18.37
C ILE A 74 -10.76 -63.96 19.52
N ASP A 75 -11.23 -65.06 20.14
CA ASP A 75 -10.67 -65.62 21.37
C ASP A 75 -9.96 -66.98 21.22
N ASN A 76 -10.22 -67.72 20.13
CA ASN A 76 -9.81 -69.13 19.95
C ASN A 76 -8.30 -69.33 19.66
N VAL A 77 -7.53 -68.25 19.48
CA VAL A 77 -6.11 -68.28 19.07
C VAL A 77 -5.11 -68.24 20.23
N GLY A 78 -5.37 -68.93 21.33
CA GLY A 78 -4.38 -69.23 22.38
C GLY A 78 -3.67 -68.03 23.02
N ARG A 79 -4.26 -66.81 23.00
CA ARG A 79 -3.67 -65.58 23.55
C ARG A 79 -4.70 -64.49 23.99
N ILE A 80 -4.87 -64.41 25.32
CA ILE A 80 -4.84 -63.22 26.22
C ILE A 80 -6.13 -62.44 26.55
N SER A 81 -7.24 -62.45 25.80
CA SER A 81 -8.52 -61.86 26.27
C SER A 81 -9.66 -62.10 25.28
N ASP A 82 -10.89 -62.25 25.78
CA ASP A 82 -12.17 -62.27 25.02
C ASP A 82 -12.52 -60.85 24.50
N THR A 83 -11.49 -60.03 24.22
CA THR A 83 -11.64 -58.62 23.88
C THR A 83 -10.45 -58.14 23.06
N GLN A 84 -10.73 -57.56 21.90
CA GLN A 84 -9.74 -56.87 21.07
C GLN A 84 -10.14 -55.42 20.83
N THR A 85 -9.16 -54.55 20.56
CA THR A 85 -9.43 -53.12 20.39
C THR A 85 -8.81 -52.57 19.13
N LEU A 86 -9.53 -51.65 18.47
CA LEU A 86 -9.03 -50.78 17.42
C LEU A 86 -9.06 -49.34 17.96
N THR A 87 -7.92 -48.65 17.96
CA THR A 87 -7.77 -47.33 18.61
C THR A 87 -7.19 -46.28 17.67
N PHE A 88 -7.84 -45.13 17.60
CA PHE A 88 -7.32 -43.89 17.03
C PHE A 88 -6.80 -43.03 18.18
N SER A 89 -5.53 -42.63 18.13
CA SER A 89 -4.89 -41.88 19.23
C SER A 89 -4.37 -40.52 18.77
N ASN A 90 -4.35 -39.56 19.69
CA ASN A 90 -3.79 -38.21 19.50
C ASN A 90 -4.45 -37.42 18.35
N ILE A 91 -5.76 -37.56 18.17
CA ILE A 91 -6.50 -36.74 17.20
C ILE A 91 -6.55 -35.30 17.73
N GLY A 92 -6.03 -34.33 16.97
CA GLY A 92 -6.01 -32.93 17.39
C GLY A 92 -7.38 -32.27 17.32
N ILE A 93 -7.89 -31.77 18.45
CA ILE A 93 -9.24 -31.19 18.56
C ILE A 93 -9.28 -29.76 19.14
N ALA A 94 -8.13 -29.12 19.37
CA ALA A 94 -8.02 -27.83 20.07
C ALA A 94 -8.84 -26.69 19.45
N THR A 95 -8.98 -26.67 18.13
CA THR A 95 -9.68 -25.61 17.37
C THR A 95 -11.09 -26.01 16.96
N PHE A 96 -11.64 -27.07 17.57
CA PHE A 96 -12.95 -27.60 17.21
C PHE A 96 -13.89 -27.63 18.41
N THR A 97 -15.15 -27.36 18.14
CA THR A 97 -16.29 -27.51 19.06
C THR A 97 -17.34 -28.41 18.43
N ASN A 98 -18.38 -28.81 19.17
CA ASN A 98 -19.48 -29.65 18.67
C ASN A 98 -18.99 -30.93 17.97
N LEU A 99 -18.04 -31.64 18.61
CA LEU A 99 -17.47 -32.86 18.08
C LEU A 99 -18.54 -33.95 17.92
N ASN A 100 -18.51 -34.68 16.81
CA ASN A 100 -19.44 -35.76 16.53
C ASN A 100 -18.75 -36.92 15.79
N LEU A 101 -18.92 -38.15 16.28
CA LEU A 101 -18.49 -39.36 15.58
C LEU A 101 -19.66 -39.93 14.77
N SER A 102 -19.39 -40.39 13.56
CA SER A 102 -20.26 -41.22 12.74
C SER A 102 -19.51 -42.49 12.35
N VAL A 103 -20.20 -43.63 12.30
CA VAL A 103 -19.65 -44.92 11.89
C VAL A 103 -20.76 -45.76 11.26
N LEU A 104 -20.43 -46.49 10.20
CA LEU A 104 -21.27 -47.55 9.66
C LEU A 104 -21.01 -48.84 10.43
N VAL A 105 -22.07 -49.53 10.87
CA VAL A 105 -21.98 -50.83 11.56
C VAL A 105 -22.95 -51.81 10.91
N ALA A 106 -22.50 -53.04 10.69
CA ALA A 106 -23.29 -54.16 10.19
C ALA A 106 -22.90 -55.44 10.95
N GLU A 107 -23.71 -56.47 10.78
CA GLU A 107 -23.51 -57.83 11.29
C GLU A 107 -24.07 -58.80 10.23
N ASP A 108 -23.44 -59.95 10.00
CA ASP A 108 -23.80 -60.89 8.94
C ASP A 108 -24.81 -61.91 9.44
N ASP A 109 -26.08 -61.76 9.08
CA ASP A 109 -27.15 -62.69 9.44
C ASP A 109 -27.06 -63.99 8.61
N ASP A 110 -26.64 -65.08 9.26
CA ASP A 110 -26.32 -66.37 8.64
C ASP A 110 -27.57 -67.21 8.25
N ASP A 111 -28.78 -66.83 8.67
CA ASP A 111 -30.00 -67.60 8.42
C ASP A 111 -31.17 -66.75 7.93
N THR A 112 -31.31 -66.70 6.61
CA THR A 112 -32.49 -66.15 5.91
C THR A 112 -33.86 -66.77 6.31
N SER A 113 -33.90 -67.75 7.23
CA SER A 113 -35.07 -68.51 7.62
C SER A 113 -35.37 -68.62 9.13
N SER A 114 -34.53 -68.12 10.04
CA SER A 114 -34.82 -68.19 11.48
C SER A 114 -34.57 -66.89 12.25
N THR A 115 -34.94 -66.91 13.53
CA THR A 115 -34.73 -65.83 14.50
C THR A 115 -33.50 -66.16 15.37
N ASN A 116 -32.55 -66.90 14.81
CA ASN A 116 -31.32 -67.33 15.47
C ASN A 116 -30.25 -66.35 15.03
N GLU A 117 -29.97 -65.38 15.87
CA GLU A 117 -28.87 -64.43 15.69
C GLU A 117 -27.84 -64.79 16.72
N ASP A 118 -26.54 -64.72 16.44
CA ASP A 118 -25.62 -65.54 17.22
C ASP A 118 -25.03 -64.85 18.46
N TRP A 119 -25.27 -63.55 18.69
CA TRP A 119 -24.63 -62.82 19.79
C TRP A 119 -25.04 -63.34 21.19
N ASP A 120 -24.08 -63.86 21.94
CA ASP A 120 -24.22 -64.24 23.34
C ASP A 120 -24.22 -63.02 24.26
N SER A 121 -24.64 -63.21 25.52
CA SER A 121 -24.72 -62.13 26.52
C SER A 121 -23.39 -61.42 26.85
N THR A 122 -22.26 -61.93 26.35
CA THR A 122 -20.94 -61.32 26.51
C THR A 122 -20.45 -60.62 25.25
N ASP A 123 -21.19 -60.75 24.14
CA ASP A 123 -20.74 -60.25 22.85
C ASP A 123 -21.21 -58.84 22.58
N GLY A 124 -20.31 -58.08 21.96
CA GLY A 124 -20.61 -56.71 21.62
C GLY A 124 -19.44 -55.88 21.10
N LEU A 125 -19.83 -54.69 20.64
CA LEU A 125 -18.95 -53.64 20.20
C LEU A 125 -19.20 -52.38 21.03
N VAL A 126 -18.20 -51.97 21.81
CA VAL A 126 -18.24 -50.72 22.58
C VAL A 126 -17.29 -49.69 21.97
N ILE A 127 -17.81 -48.50 21.68
CA ILE A 127 -17.04 -47.37 21.18
C ILE A 127 -16.94 -46.34 22.30
N GLU A 128 -15.71 -46.01 22.69
CA GLU A 128 -15.41 -45.09 23.78
C GLU A 128 -14.48 -43.97 23.32
N TYR A 129 -14.48 -42.86 24.06
CA TYR A 129 -13.54 -41.75 23.82
C TYR A 129 -12.94 -41.21 25.12
N ARG A 130 -11.77 -40.59 25.00
CA ARG A 130 -11.19 -39.75 26.07
C ARG A 130 -10.55 -38.49 25.50
N ILE A 131 -10.65 -37.41 26.26
CA ILE A 131 -10.03 -36.12 25.95
C ILE A 131 -8.82 -35.92 26.86
N ASP A 132 -7.70 -35.48 26.29
CA ASP A 132 -6.47 -35.10 27.00
C ASP A 132 -5.95 -36.18 27.97
N GLY A 133 -6.05 -37.45 27.57
CA GLY A 133 -5.58 -38.59 28.35
C GLY A 133 -6.41 -38.91 29.59
N GLY A 134 -7.63 -38.37 29.71
CA GLY A 134 -8.58 -38.68 30.78
C GLY A 134 -9.10 -40.13 30.77
N SER A 135 -10.13 -40.40 31.58
CA SER A 135 -10.85 -41.67 31.54
C SER A 135 -11.65 -41.82 30.25
N TYR A 136 -11.76 -43.06 29.76
CA TYR A 136 -12.67 -43.39 28.66
C TYR A 136 -14.13 -43.22 29.10
N ASN A 137 -14.95 -42.68 28.19
CA ASN A 137 -16.39 -42.50 28.33
C ASN A 137 -17.06 -43.22 27.16
N ASN A 138 -18.20 -43.86 27.42
CA ASN A 138 -18.98 -44.52 26.38
C ASN A 138 -19.51 -43.50 25.36
N LEU A 139 -19.51 -43.87 24.08
CA LEU A 139 -19.99 -43.05 22.97
C LEU A 139 -21.12 -43.75 22.22
N LEU A 140 -20.86 -44.98 21.79
CA LEU A 140 -21.82 -45.89 21.15
C LEU A 140 -21.55 -47.30 21.69
N SER A 141 -22.59 -48.13 21.79
CA SER A 141 -22.48 -49.51 22.26
C SER A 141 -23.48 -50.36 21.49
N PHE A 142 -23.05 -51.57 21.12
CA PHE A 142 -23.87 -52.60 20.50
C PHE A 142 -23.66 -53.86 21.33
N GLN A 143 -24.76 -54.48 21.75
CA GLN A 143 -24.78 -55.63 22.65
C GLN A 143 -25.88 -56.60 22.21
N SER A 144 -25.77 -57.84 22.66
CA SER A 144 -26.84 -58.83 22.56
C SER A 144 -28.14 -58.33 23.22
N GLU A 145 -29.28 -58.56 22.55
CA GLU A 145 -30.62 -58.31 23.08
C GLU A 145 -30.87 -59.18 24.32
N HIS A 146 -31.03 -58.57 25.49
CA HIS A 146 -31.33 -59.34 26.69
C HIS A 146 -32.83 -59.50 26.93
N ILE A 147 -33.45 -60.59 26.42
CA ILE A 147 -34.83 -60.96 26.79
C ILE A 147 -34.81 -61.98 27.95
N GLY A 148 -34.86 -61.47 29.18
CA GLY A 148 -35.21 -62.27 30.36
C GLY A 148 -34.07 -63.12 30.92
N ALA A 149 -34.03 -64.42 30.64
CA ALA A 149 -32.98 -65.33 31.13
C ALA A 149 -32.24 -66.03 29.98
N ASP A 150 -32.52 -65.60 28.74
CA ASP A 150 -31.78 -66.04 27.57
C ASP A 150 -30.42 -65.35 27.55
N THR A 151 -29.38 -66.12 27.27
CA THR A 151 -27.98 -65.68 27.36
C THR A 151 -27.17 -66.01 26.13
N SER A 152 -27.80 -66.63 25.13
CA SER A 152 -27.11 -67.09 23.93
C SER A 152 -27.96 -66.89 22.70
N ASN A 153 -27.32 -66.65 21.56
CA ASN A 153 -27.97 -66.48 20.28
C ASN A 153 -29.11 -65.43 20.31
N ASN A 154 -28.82 -64.21 20.79
CA ASN A 154 -29.79 -63.11 20.71
C ASN A 154 -29.37 -62.04 19.69
N GLN A 155 -30.33 -61.18 19.37
CA GLN A 155 -30.14 -60.15 18.35
C GLN A 155 -29.15 -59.06 18.76
N PRO A 156 -28.12 -58.75 17.96
CA PRO A 156 -27.36 -57.51 18.11
C PRO A 156 -28.24 -56.27 18.00
N ARG A 157 -28.19 -55.44 19.03
CA ARG A 157 -28.83 -54.12 19.03
C ARG A 157 -27.91 -53.07 19.59
N GLN A 158 -28.14 -51.83 19.19
CA GLN A 158 -27.60 -50.68 19.87
C GLN A 158 -28.07 -50.70 21.35
N ASP A 159 -27.12 -50.66 22.28
CA ASP A 159 -27.38 -50.41 23.70
C ASP A 159 -27.42 -48.90 23.92
N THR A 160 -28.64 -48.35 24.05
CA THR A 160 -28.85 -46.89 24.09
C THR A 160 -28.61 -46.28 25.47
N ASN A 161 -28.49 -47.11 26.50
CA ASN A 161 -28.44 -46.66 27.89
C ASN A 161 -27.14 -47.13 28.62
N PHE A 162 -26.32 -47.94 27.96
CA PHE A 162 -25.05 -48.50 28.42
C PHE A 162 -25.17 -49.42 29.64
N ASP A 163 -26.26 -50.18 29.77
CA ASP A 163 -26.47 -51.17 30.83
C ASP A 163 -25.98 -52.58 30.47
N GLY A 164 -25.48 -52.77 29.25
CA GLY A 164 -24.97 -54.05 28.76
C GLY A 164 -26.04 -54.91 28.08
N ALA A 165 -27.25 -54.39 27.84
CA ALA A 165 -28.27 -55.05 27.05
C ALA A 165 -28.69 -54.19 25.85
N GLY A 166 -28.73 -54.79 24.66
CA GLY A 166 -29.20 -54.11 23.46
C GLY A 166 -30.70 -53.79 23.53
N ASP A 167 -31.08 -52.51 23.51
CA ASP A 167 -32.48 -52.04 23.63
C ASP A 167 -32.94 -51.10 22.51
N GLY A 168 -32.06 -50.84 21.55
CA GLY A 168 -32.25 -49.90 20.45
C GLY A 168 -32.40 -50.55 19.07
N THR A 169 -31.79 -49.88 18.09
CA THR A 169 -31.80 -50.30 16.68
C THR A 169 -31.08 -51.62 16.51
N ILE A 170 -31.69 -52.51 15.74
CA ILE A 170 -31.16 -53.81 15.32
C ILE A 170 -30.01 -53.63 14.34
N LEU A 171 -28.89 -54.35 14.53
CA LEU A 171 -27.87 -54.51 13.49
C LEU A 171 -28.33 -55.55 12.46
N THR A 172 -27.89 -55.38 11.21
CA THR A 172 -28.35 -56.18 10.07
C THR A 172 -27.19 -56.39 9.10
N ASP A 173 -27.38 -57.29 8.13
CA ASP A 173 -26.51 -57.49 6.94
C ASP A 173 -26.22 -56.24 6.11
N THR A 174 -26.98 -55.17 6.33
CA THR A 174 -26.81 -53.88 5.69
C THR A 174 -26.19 -52.89 6.66
N PHE A 175 -25.05 -52.29 6.30
CA PHE A 175 -24.40 -51.22 7.05
C PHE A 175 -25.35 -50.07 7.35
N GLN A 176 -25.51 -49.78 8.65
CA GLN A 176 -26.33 -48.68 9.16
C GLN A 176 -25.45 -47.61 9.79
N ASN A 177 -25.79 -46.34 9.57
CA ASN A 177 -25.03 -45.23 10.13
C ASN A 177 -25.47 -44.89 11.55
N PHE A 178 -24.55 -44.99 12.49
CA PHE A 178 -24.70 -44.57 13.88
C PHE A 178 -23.85 -43.34 14.14
N SER A 179 -24.38 -42.41 14.94
CA SER A 179 -23.64 -41.20 15.28
C SER A 179 -23.91 -40.75 16.71
N ALA A 180 -22.91 -40.16 17.34
CA ALA A 180 -23.00 -39.62 18.68
C ALA A 180 -22.11 -38.39 18.86
N ALA A 181 -22.64 -37.41 19.59
CA ALA A 181 -21.91 -36.21 19.97
C ALA A 181 -20.88 -36.55 21.06
N ILE A 182 -19.66 -36.07 20.89
CA ILE A 182 -18.58 -36.18 21.87
C ILE A 182 -18.65 -34.95 22.78
N GLY A 183 -18.90 -35.18 24.07
CA GLY A 183 -19.00 -34.11 25.06
C GLY A 183 -17.63 -33.63 25.54
N GLY A 184 -17.37 -32.32 25.41
CA GLY A 184 -16.19 -31.65 25.96
C GLY A 184 -15.34 -30.92 24.93
N THR A 185 -14.32 -30.23 25.43
CA THR A 185 -13.27 -29.57 24.64
C THR A 185 -11.90 -29.94 25.22
N GLY A 186 -10.85 -29.89 24.40
CA GLY A 186 -9.49 -30.23 24.83
C GLY A 186 -8.50 -30.14 23.66
N ASN A 187 -7.28 -30.62 23.85
CA ASN A 187 -6.24 -30.56 22.81
C ASN A 187 -6.20 -31.82 21.95
N SER A 188 -6.42 -32.98 22.56
CA SER A 188 -6.28 -34.31 21.95
C SER A 188 -7.46 -35.21 22.29
N LEU A 189 -7.84 -36.06 21.34
CA LEU A 189 -8.90 -37.06 21.47
C LEU A 189 -8.35 -38.44 21.10
N ASP A 190 -8.68 -39.44 21.91
CA ASP A 190 -8.52 -40.85 21.56
C ASP A 190 -9.90 -41.49 21.43
N ILE A 191 -10.10 -42.32 20.41
CA ILE A 191 -11.32 -43.11 20.18
C ILE A 191 -10.93 -44.58 20.16
N ARG A 192 -11.65 -45.41 20.90
CA ARG A 192 -11.39 -46.84 21.01
C ARG A 192 -12.65 -47.64 20.71
N PHE A 193 -12.54 -48.57 19.78
CA PHE A 193 -13.50 -49.61 19.49
C PHE A 193 -13.04 -50.87 20.23
N THR A 194 -13.93 -51.47 20.99
CA THR A 194 -13.69 -52.65 21.82
C THR A 194 -14.65 -53.74 21.38
N PHE A 195 -14.10 -54.80 20.77
CA PHE A 195 -14.81 -55.95 20.24
C PHE A 195 -14.71 -57.08 21.25
N SER A 196 -15.83 -57.74 21.53
CA SER A 196 -15.93 -58.92 22.40
C SER A 196 -16.78 -59.94 21.66
N PHE A 197 -16.16 -60.99 21.12
CA PHE A 197 -16.81 -62.06 20.35
C PHE A 197 -16.04 -63.36 20.64
N GLY A 198 -16.66 -64.29 21.37
CA GLY A 198 -15.96 -65.42 21.98
C GLY A 198 -16.40 -66.82 21.51
N ALA A 199 -17.34 -66.90 20.57
CA ALA A 199 -17.84 -68.16 20.04
C ALA A 199 -18.04 -68.08 18.52
N GLU A 200 -18.79 -69.04 17.99
CA GLU A 200 -18.73 -69.61 16.64
C GLU A 200 -18.88 -68.56 15.52
N ASP A 201 -20.09 -68.01 15.38
CA ASP A 201 -20.53 -67.21 14.23
C ASP A 201 -20.75 -65.72 14.55
N GLU A 202 -20.46 -65.29 15.78
CA GLU A 202 -20.74 -63.92 16.18
C GLU A 202 -19.77 -62.95 15.53
N ASP A 203 -20.30 -62.14 14.62
CA ASP A 203 -19.51 -61.20 13.85
C ASP A 203 -19.98 -59.76 14.01
N VAL A 204 -19.12 -58.84 13.60
CA VAL A 204 -19.47 -57.45 13.38
C VAL A 204 -18.54 -56.86 12.35
N ALA A 205 -19.06 -55.94 11.56
CA ALA A 205 -18.26 -55.09 10.69
C ALA A 205 -18.51 -53.61 10.94
N ILE A 206 -17.44 -52.83 10.79
CA ILE A 206 -17.46 -51.38 10.85
C ILE A 206 -16.83 -50.77 9.61
N ASP A 207 -17.37 -49.63 9.19
CA ASP A 207 -16.89 -48.88 8.04
C ASP A 207 -17.10 -47.37 8.23
N ASN A 208 -16.43 -46.57 7.41
CA ASN A 208 -16.59 -45.12 7.29
C ASN A 208 -16.68 -44.37 8.64
N ILE A 209 -15.61 -44.49 9.42
CA ILE A 209 -15.48 -43.79 10.69
C ILE A 209 -15.12 -42.34 10.41
N VAL A 210 -16.06 -41.44 10.70
CA VAL A 210 -15.92 -39.99 10.45
C VAL A 210 -16.05 -39.22 11.76
N LEU A 211 -15.01 -38.48 12.14
CA LEU A 211 -15.08 -37.47 13.20
C LEU A 211 -15.24 -36.10 12.57
N THR A 212 -16.23 -35.33 13.00
CA THR A 212 -16.45 -33.93 12.58
C THR A 212 -16.49 -32.97 13.77
N GLY A 213 -16.28 -31.68 13.50
CA GLY A 213 -16.47 -30.59 14.46
C GLY A 213 -16.63 -29.23 13.79
N ASP A 214 -17.08 -28.23 14.54
CA ASP A 214 -17.15 -26.83 14.09
C ASP A 214 -15.85 -26.10 14.45
N SER A 215 -15.22 -25.47 13.45
CA SER A 215 -14.03 -24.65 13.68
C SER A 215 -14.36 -23.50 14.63
N SER A 216 -13.54 -23.29 15.65
CA SER A 216 -13.74 -22.23 16.64
C SER A 216 -13.29 -20.86 16.19
N ASN A 217 -12.61 -20.72 15.03
CA ASN A 217 -12.12 -19.45 14.51
C ASN A 217 -13.25 -18.68 13.80
N ALA A 218 -13.70 -17.56 14.35
CA ALA A 218 -14.62 -16.66 13.65
C ALA A 218 -13.89 -15.96 12.49
N ALA A 219 -14.63 -15.24 11.64
CA ALA A 219 -14.03 -14.39 10.62
C ALA A 219 -13.98 -12.95 11.13
N PRO A 220 -12.90 -12.20 10.82
CA PRO A 220 -12.74 -10.85 11.34
C PRO A 220 -13.76 -9.88 10.72
N THR A 221 -14.03 -8.78 11.41
CA THR A 221 -14.90 -7.69 10.94
C THR A 221 -14.15 -6.37 10.82
N LEU A 222 -14.28 -5.70 9.66
CA LEU A 222 -13.75 -4.35 9.46
C LEU A 222 -14.75 -3.33 10.02
N ASP A 223 -14.44 -2.79 11.19
CA ASP A 223 -15.29 -1.88 11.93
C ASP A 223 -15.18 -0.44 11.38
N THR A 224 -13.96 -0.01 11.04
CA THR A 224 -13.68 1.35 10.55
C THR A 224 -12.74 1.33 9.34
N ASN A 225 -13.04 2.16 8.35
CA ASN A 225 -12.17 2.47 7.21
C ASN A 225 -12.62 3.81 6.59
N THR A 226 -12.34 4.92 7.28
CA THR A 226 -12.82 6.26 6.88
C THR A 226 -11.84 6.98 5.96
N GLY A 227 -10.62 6.46 5.80
CA GLY A 227 -9.51 7.19 5.19
C GLY A 227 -8.95 8.28 6.10
N SER A 228 -7.99 9.05 5.58
CA SER A 228 -7.32 10.16 6.27
C SER A 228 -7.23 11.42 5.39
N SER A 229 -6.96 12.57 6.00
CA SER A 229 -6.72 13.85 5.32
C SER A 229 -5.50 14.58 5.89
N LEU A 230 -4.59 14.98 5.02
CA LEU A 230 -3.35 15.67 5.35
C LEU A 230 -3.02 16.72 4.29
N ASN A 231 -2.09 17.62 4.62
CA ASN A 231 -1.50 18.51 3.63
C ASN A 231 -0.45 17.75 2.81
N GLU A 232 -0.21 18.17 1.57
CA GLU A 232 0.91 17.60 0.80
C GLU A 232 2.27 17.83 1.50
N GLY A 233 3.18 16.87 1.31
CA GLY A 233 4.48 16.83 1.97
C GLY A 233 4.43 16.53 3.48
N ALA A 234 3.25 16.46 4.08
CA ALA A 234 3.11 16.15 5.50
C ALA A 234 3.17 14.63 5.79
N THR A 235 3.40 14.32 7.06
CA THR A 235 3.30 12.96 7.61
C THR A 235 2.01 12.84 8.41
N ASP A 236 1.35 11.71 8.26
CA ASP A 236 0.13 11.34 8.95
C ASP A 236 0.27 9.97 9.65
N ILE A 237 -0.34 9.86 10.83
CA ILE A 237 -0.37 8.64 11.62
C ILE A 237 -1.75 8.02 11.47
N ILE A 238 -1.81 6.81 10.92
CA ILE A 238 -3.08 6.11 10.72
C ILE A 238 -3.51 5.51 12.06
N THR A 239 -4.67 5.94 12.55
CA THR A 239 -5.18 5.55 13.87
C THR A 239 -6.32 4.55 13.78
N THR A 240 -6.65 3.92 14.92
CA THR A 240 -7.84 3.07 15.10
C THR A 240 -9.17 3.80 14.86
N SER A 241 -9.16 5.14 14.87
CA SER A 241 -10.34 5.93 14.49
C SER A 241 -10.56 6.02 12.99
N GLU A 242 -9.57 5.64 12.19
CA GLU A 242 -9.58 5.71 10.74
C GLU A 242 -9.58 4.32 10.09
N LEU A 243 -8.87 3.36 10.67
CA LEU A 243 -8.81 1.98 10.21
C LEU A 243 -8.82 1.02 11.41
N GLU A 244 -9.84 0.17 11.51
CA GLU A 244 -10.00 -0.78 12.62
C GLU A 244 -10.63 -2.08 12.12
N THR A 245 -9.96 -3.21 12.38
CA THR A 245 -10.52 -4.56 12.29
C THR A 245 -10.58 -5.16 13.68
N ASN A 246 -11.66 -5.87 13.98
CA ASN A 246 -11.86 -6.57 15.24
C ASN A 246 -12.22 -8.04 14.99
N ASP A 247 -12.01 -8.86 16.00
CA ASP A 247 -12.38 -10.28 15.97
C ASP A 247 -12.73 -10.77 17.39
N THR A 248 -13.61 -11.76 17.50
CA THR A 248 -14.10 -12.23 18.80
C THR A 248 -13.14 -13.15 19.54
N ASP A 249 -12.17 -13.72 18.84
CA ASP A 249 -11.31 -14.82 19.28
C ASP A 249 -9.84 -14.64 18.90
N ASN A 250 -9.51 -13.60 18.13
CA ASN A 250 -8.15 -13.14 17.86
C ASN A 250 -7.82 -11.81 18.56
N THR A 251 -6.56 -11.65 18.97
CA THR A 251 -6.01 -10.37 19.45
C THR A 251 -5.54 -9.48 18.29
N ASP A 252 -5.34 -8.19 18.52
CA ASP A 252 -4.87 -7.23 17.50
C ASP A 252 -3.57 -7.68 16.79
N ALA A 253 -2.65 -8.29 17.53
CA ALA A 253 -1.39 -8.82 16.98
C ALA A 253 -1.57 -10.06 16.08
N GLN A 254 -2.74 -10.69 16.10
CA GLN A 254 -3.09 -11.84 15.26
C GLN A 254 -3.92 -11.44 14.02
N LEU A 255 -4.41 -10.21 13.96
CA LEU A 255 -5.10 -9.67 12.79
C LEU A 255 -4.07 -9.07 11.83
N THR A 256 -3.78 -9.78 10.75
CA THR A 256 -2.71 -9.42 9.81
C THR A 256 -3.30 -8.78 8.56
N TYR A 257 -2.88 -7.55 8.28
CA TYR A 257 -3.12 -6.83 7.05
C TYR A 257 -2.04 -7.18 6.03
N THR A 258 -2.43 -7.45 4.79
CA THR A 258 -1.51 -7.66 3.67
C THR A 258 -1.82 -6.65 2.58
N LEU A 259 -0.80 -5.91 2.12
CA LEU A 259 -0.97 -4.93 1.06
C LEU A 259 -1.04 -5.60 -0.31
N ASP A 260 -2.12 -5.36 -1.05
CA ASP A 260 -2.20 -5.73 -2.47
C ASP A 260 -1.49 -4.71 -3.35
N ALA A 261 -1.70 -3.44 -3.03
CA ALA A 261 -1.08 -2.29 -3.67
C ALA A 261 -0.74 -1.24 -2.61
N THR A 262 0.44 -0.64 -2.72
CA THR A 262 0.86 0.47 -1.86
C THR A 262 0.54 1.83 -2.50
N VAL A 263 0.75 2.88 -1.72
CA VAL A 263 0.62 4.29 -2.12
C VAL A 263 1.52 4.65 -3.30
N VAL A 264 1.11 5.63 -4.11
CA VAL A 264 1.83 6.06 -5.32
C VAL A 264 2.55 7.40 -5.14
N ASN A 265 1.99 8.32 -4.36
CA ASN A 265 2.45 9.71 -4.20
C ASN A 265 3.01 9.95 -2.79
N GLY A 266 3.75 8.98 -2.28
CA GLY A 266 4.27 9.02 -0.92
C GLY A 266 4.90 7.72 -0.49
N THR A 267 5.08 7.55 0.81
CA THR A 267 5.62 6.35 1.43
C THR A 267 4.74 5.94 2.61
N LEU A 268 4.23 4.70 2.57
CA LEU A 268 3.60 4.04 3.71
C LEU A 268 4.67 3.23 4.44
N TYR A 269 4.74 3.33 5.76
CA TYR A 269 5.79 2.69 6.57
C TYR A 269 5.32 2.37 7.99
N LEU A 270 6.07 1.48 8.65
CA LEU A 270 6.00 1.30 10.10
C LEU A 270 7.11 2.10 10.77
N ASP A 271 6.74 3.01 11.65
CA ASP A 271 7.63 3.78 12.54
C ASP A 271 8.14 2.85 13.65
N ASN A 272 9.33 2.28 13.46
CA ASN A 272 9.85 1.28 14.39
C ASN A 272 10.65 1.89 15.55
N ASP A 273 10.95 3.19 15.48
CA ASP A 273 11.74 3.91 16.48
C ASP A 273 10.95 4.96 17.27
N GLY A 274 9.68 5.18 16.92
CA GLY A 274 8.76 6.10 17.59
C GLY A 274 9.09 7.57 17.35
N SER A 275 9.81 7.89 16.26
CA SER A 275 10.23 9.25 15.95
C SER A 275 9.13 10.11 15.32
N ASN A 276 8.07 9.49 14.79
CA ASN A 276 7.06 10.12 13.94
C ASN A 276 7.66 10.85 12.73
N THR A 277 8.79 10.35 12.23
CA THR A 277 9.46 10.88 11.05
C THR A 277 10.07 9.74 10.24
N PHE A 278 9.74 9.69 8.95
CA PHE A 278 10.28 8.67 8.06
C PHE A 278 11.81 8.76 7.96
N ASN A 279 12.49 7.71 8.44
CA ASN A 279 13.94 7.64 8.48
C ASN A 279 14.47 6.20 8.28
N ALA A 280 15.79 6.01 8.44
CA ALA A 280 16.44 4.72 8.18
C ALA A 280 16.13 3.62 9.23
N GLY A 281 15.52 3.99 10.36
CA GLY A 281 15.04 3.06 11.39
C GLY A 281 13.74 2.36 11.02
N ASP A 282 13.05 2.81 9.97
CA ASP A 282 11.67 2.43 9.67
C ASP A 282 11.55 1.37 8.57
N THR A 283 10.42 0.68 8.59
CA THR A 283 10.09 -0.35 7.58
C THR A 283 9.13 0.20 6.55
N THR A 284 9.62 0.49 5.34
CA THR A 284 8.76 0.84 4.20
C THR A 284 7.89 -0.34 3.78
N LEU A 285 6.59 -0.08 3.58
CA LEU A 285 5.60 -1.06 3.19
C LEU A 285 5.31 -0.99 1.68
N SER A 286 5.50 -2.11 1.00
CA SER A 286 5.26 -2.31 -0.43
C SER A 286 4.22 -3.40 -0.68
N ALA A 287 3.85 -3.66 -1.94
CA ALA A 287 2.96 -4.77 -2.26
C ALA A 287 3.47 -6.09 -1.65
N ALA A 288 2.55 -6.89 -1.11
CA ALA A 288 2.76 -8.09 -0.29
C ALA A 288 3.45 -7.87 1.07
N SER A 289 3.74 -6.62 1.48
CA SER A 289 4.15 -6.34 2.86
C SER A 289 2.97 -6.49 3.81
N THR A 290 3.27 -6.78 5.06
CA THR A 290 2.26 -7.02 6.09
C THR A 290 2.47 -6.14 7.30
N PHE A 291 1.38 -5.78 7.96
CA PHE A 291 1.34 -5.16 9.29
C PHE A 291 0.13 -5.72 10.05
N THR A 292 -0.03 -5.38 11.32
CA THR A 292 -1.07 -5.91 12.21
C THR A 292 -2.00 -4.81 12.69
N GLN A 293 -3.17 -5.20 13.22
CA GLN A 293 -4.04 -4.25 13.93
C GLN A 293 -3.32 -3.62 15.14
N GLN A 294 -2.37 -4.35 15.77
CA GLN A 294 -1.56 -3.82 16.87
C GLN A 294 -0.67 -2.65 16.41
N ASP A 295 -0.08 -2.74 15.20
CA ASP A 295 0.75 -1.64 14.65
C ASP A 295 -0.07 -0.36 14.44
N ILE A 296 -1.36 -0.47 14.07
CA ILE A 296 -2.28 0.68 14.00
C ILE A 296 -2.61 1.19 15.41
N ALA A 297 -2.88 0.28 16.35
CA ALA A 297 -3.24 0.63 17.73
C ALA A 297 -2.10 1.35 18.48
N ASP A 298 -0.85 1.00 18.17
CA ASP A 298 0.34 1.63 18.75
C ASP A 298 0.74 2.93 18.02
N GLY A 299 0.15 3.21 16.85
CA GLY A 299 0.44 4.41 16.04
C GLY A 299 1.68 4.27 15.15
N ASP A 300 2.12 3.05 14.89
CA ASP A 300 3.32 2.77 14.11
C ASP A 300 3.05 2.85 12.61
N LEU A 301 1.82 2.59 12.15
CA LEU A 301 1.46 2.72 10.73
C LEU A 301 1.33 4.19 10.32
N GLN A 302 2.23 4.66 9.47
CA GLN A 302 2.30 6.06 9.05
C GLN A 302 2.44 6.22 7.54
N TYR A 303 1.98 7.36 7.04
CA TYR A 303 2.10 7.77 5.64
C TYR A 303 2.77 9.14 5.55
N VAL A 304 3.72 9.30 4.63
CA VAL A 304 4.29 10.60 4.27
C VAL A 304 4.08 10.88 2.79
N HIS A 305 3.42 11.99 2.48
CA HIS A 305 3.20 12.42 1.09
C HIS A 305 4.52 12.93 0.49
N ASP A 306 4.75 12.70 -0.80
CA ASP A 306 6.03 13.02 -1.48
C ASP A 306 6.26 14.52 -1.74
N GLY A 307 5.22 15.33 -1.53
CA GLY A 307 5.21 16.78 -1.74
C GLY A 307 4.88 17.20 -3.17
N GLY A 308 4.43 16.29 -4.03
CA GLY A 308 3.90 16.67 -5.34
C GLY A 308 2.44 17.17 -5.29
N GLU A 309 1.97 17.70 -6.41
CA GLU A 309 0.65 18.36 -6.54
C GLU A 309 -0.55 17.39 -6.65
N THR A 310 -0.46 16.22 -6.01
CA THR A 310 -1.55 15.23 -6.07
C THR A 310 -2.56 15.51 -4.96
N THR A 311 -3.85 15.31 -5.27
CA THR A 311 -4.95 15.60 -4.33
C THR A 311 -5.47 14.35 -3.63
N SER A 312 -4.92 13.18 -3.95
CA SER A 312 -5.36 11.90 -3.41
C SER A 312 -4.29 10.83 -3.56
N ASP A 313 -4.27 9.91 -2.61
CA ASP A 313 -3.48 8.67 -2.67
C ASP A 313 -4.26 7.53 -2.00
N SER A 314 -3.81 6.29 -2.15
CA SER A 314 -4.48 5.15 -1.53
C SER A 314 -3.59 3.92 -1.48
N PHE A 315 -3.85 3.02 -0.53
CA PHE A 315 -3.36 1.65 -0.57
C PHE A 315 -4.53 0.66 -0.52
N GLN A 316 -4.29 -0.55 -1.04
CA GLN A 316 -5.25 -1.65 -1.02
C GLN A 316 -4.74 -2.77 -0.12
N PHE A 317 -5.64 -3.40 0.60
CA PHE A 317 -5.29 -4.40 1.60
C PHE A 317 -6.36 -5.49 1.76
N ASP A 318 -5.87 -6.65 2.20
CA ASP A 318 -6.63 -7.77 2.73
C ASP A 318 -6.35 -7.92 4.24
N VAL A 319 -7.28 -8.48 5.01
CA VAL A 319 -7.09 -8.81 6.43
C VAL A 319 -7.41 -10.27 6.70
N SER A 320 -6.52 -10.97 7.40
CA SER A 320 -6.68 -12.37 7.76
C SER A 320 -6.18 -12.67 9.17
N ASP A 321 -6.86 -13.62 9.80
CA ASP A 321 -6.61 -14.21 11.11
C ASP A 321 -6.44 -15.74 11.04
N GLY A 322 -6.53 -16.33 9.83
CA GLY A 322 -6.56 -17.77 9.58
C GLY A 322 -7.94 -18.35 9.26
N ALA A 323 -9.03 -17.59 9.43
CA ALA A 323 -10.36 -17.92 8.90
C ALA A 323 -10.60 -17.25 7.53
N ALA A 324 -11.87 -17.04 7.17
CA ALA A 324 -12.25 -16.40 5.92
C ALA A 324 -11.80 -14.91 5.94
N PRO A 325 -10.91 -14.48 5.04
CA PRO A 325 -10.33 -13.14 5.07
C PRO A 325 -11.31 -12.06 4.59
N ILE A 326 -11.05 -10.82 5.01
CA ILE A 326 -11.61 -9.61 4.40
C ILE A 326 -10.72 -9.24 3.21
N ILE A 327 -11.29 -9.06 2.03
CA ILE A 327 -10.50 -8.91 0.79
C ILE A 327 -10.84 -7.66 -0.01
N ASN A 328 -9.85 -7.12 -0.74
CA ASN A 328 -9.94 -5.98 -1.67
C ASN A 328 -10.43 -4.69 -1.02
N GLN A 329 -9.97 -4.39 0.19
CA GLN A 329 -10.27 -3.12 0.85
C GLN A 329 -9.35 -2.02 0.34
N THR A 330 -9.80 -0.76 0.45
CA THR A 330 -9.03 0.41 0.04
C THR A 330 -9.07 1.46 1.14
N PHE A 331 -7.91 1.92 1.58
CA PHE A 331 -7.79 3.08 2.47
C PHE A 331 -7.41 4.30 1.62
N ASN A 332 -8.15 5.41 1.77
CA ASN A 332 -7.98 6.60 0.94
C ASN A 332 -7.35 7.74 1.74
N PHE A 333 -6.41 8.44 1.13
CA PHE A 333 -5.90 9.73 1.59
C PHE A 333 -6.48 10.85 0.75
N THR A 334 -6.95 11.92 1.41
CA THR A 334 -7.27 13.20 0.77
C THR A 334 -6.14 14.17 1.04
N ILE A 335 -5.50 14.68 -0.01
CA ILE A 335 -4.33 15.57 0.11
C ILE A 335 -4.79 16.99 -0.15
N ALA A 336 -4.55 17.88 0.82
CA ALA A 336 -4.78 19.31 0.70
C ALA A 336 -3.53 19.98 0.09
N PRO A 337 -3.67 20.69 -1.04
CA PRO A 337 -2.55 21.41 -1.66
C PRO A 337 -1.98 22.51 -0.75
N VAL A 338 -0.67 22.75 -0.85
CA VAL A 338 0.10 23.74 -0.11
C VAL A 338 1.00 24.52 -1.08
N ASN A 339 0.60 25.75 -1.37
CA ASN A 339 1.33 26.65 -2.27
C ASN A 339 2.86 26.61 -2.13
N ASP A 340 3.52 26.13 -3.18
CA ASP A 340 4.94 26.29 -3.46
C ASP A 340 5.20 27.63 -4.14
N VAL A 341 6.40 28.18 -3.94
CA VAL A 341 6.76 29.46 -4.56
C VAL A 341 7.24 29.26 -5.99
N PRO A 342 7.03 30.23 -6.90
CA PRO A 342 7.54 30.13 -8.25
C PRO A 342 9.08 30.13 -8.30
N THR A 343 9.61 29.60 -9.39
CA THR A 343 11.05 29.54 -9.67
C THR A 343 11.39 30.26 -10.97
N ILE A 344 12.58 30.88 -11.00
CA ILE A 344 13.16 31.50 -12.19
C ILE A 344 14.56 30.93 -12.37
N THR A 345 14.84 30.35 -13.54
CA THR A 345 16.15 29.85 -13.95
C THR A 345 16.59 30.53 -15.26
N GLY A 346 17.86 30.36 -15.66
CA GLY A 346 18.43 31.01 -16.87
C GLY A 346 18.87 32.46 -16.68
N PHE A 347 18.06 33.30 -16.02
CA PHE A 347 18.36 34.73 -15.84
C PHE A 347 19.56 35.05 -14.93
N ALA A 348 19.85 34.19 -13.95
CA ALA A 348 20.88 34.47 -12.96
C ALA A 348 22.29 34.36 -13.54
N GLY A 349 23.08 35.43 -13.42
CA GLY A 349 24.45 35.50 -13.93
C GLY A 349 24.59 36.17 -15.30
N ASP A 350 23.49 36.57 -15.92
CA ASP A 350 23.51 37.35 -17.15
C ASP A 350 24.26 38.68 -16.99
N SER A 351 24.90 39.12 -18.08
CA SER A 351 25.72 40.34 -18.09
C SER A 351 25.52 41.12 -19.39
N GLY A 352 24.55 42.03 -19.38
CA GLY A 352 24.35 43.01 -20.43
C GLY A 352 25.40 44.13 -20.44
N SER A 353 25.39 44.96 -21.48
CA SER A 353 26.28 46.11 -21.63
C SER A 353 25.52 47.32 -22.16
N TYR A 354 25.67 48.46 -21.48
CA TYR A 354 25.15 49.74 -21.91
C TYR A 354 26.29 50.66 -22.35
N ASN A 355 26.16 51.22 -23.55
CA ASN A 355 27.10 52.18 -24.12
C ASN A 355 26.32 53.34 -24.74
N GLU A 356 26.63 54.55 -24.33
CA GLU A 356 25.85 55.75 -24.69
C GLU A 356 25.89 56.09 -26.18
N ILE A 357 27.00 55.80 -26.89
CA ILE A 357 27.13 56.08 -28.33
C ILE A 357 26.11 55.28 -29.15
N LEU A 358 25.72 54.10 -28.65
CA LEU A 358 24.72 53.27 -29.33
C LEU A 358 23.29 53.80 -29.15
N GLY A 359 23.08 54.78 -28.25
CA GLY A 359 21.85 55.56 -28.11
C GLY A 359 20.60 54.73 -27.80
N GLY A 360 20.77 53.53 -27.26
CA GLY A 360 19.72 52.53 -27.10
C GLY A 360 19.65 51.94 -25.70
N GLN A 361 18.58 51.19 -25.44
CA GLN A 361 18.43 50.43 -24.20
C GLN A 361 19.20 49.11 -24.32
N ALA A 362 19.85 48.67 -23.24
CA ALA A 362 20.55 47.41 -23.18
C ALA A 362 19.58 46.28 -22.82
N LEU A 363 19.62 45.18 -23.57
CA LEU A 363 18.98 43.92 -23.18
C LEU A 363 19.61 43.40 -21.89
N ILE A 364 18.78 42.97 -20.93
CA ILE A 364 19.25 42.45 -19.64
C ILE A 364 19.49 40.94 -19.74
N GLU A 365 18.45 40.18 -20.09
CA GLU A 365 18.54 38.72 -20.29
C GLU A 365 19.49 38.38 -21.45
N GLN A 366 20.43 37.45 -21.26
CA GLN A 366 21.42 37.07 -22.26
C GLN A 366 21.33 35.59 -22.61
N GLY A 367 20.43 35.21 -23.49
CA GLY A 367 20.45 33.85 -24.03
C GLY A 367 19.13 33.37 -24.58
N ASN A 368 18.03 34.05 -24.22
CA ASN A 368 16.68 33.55 -24.31
C ASN A 368 16.58 32.14 -23.71
N ASP A 369 17.18 31.95 -22.53
CA ASP A 369 17.20 30.69 -21.79
C ASP A 369 16.55 30.79 -20.40
N VAL A 370 15.90 31.94 -20.12
CA VAL A 370 15.05 32.08 -18.94
C VAL A 370 13.95 31.01 -18.94
N SER A 371 13.70 30.42 -17.78
CA SER A 371 12.57 29.54 -17.58
C SER A 371 11.87 29.82 -16.25
N VAL A 372 10.53 29.87 -16.30
CA VAL A 372 9.65 30.09 -15.16
C VAL A 372 8.82 28.83 -14.93
N ALA A 373 8.79 28.37 -13.69
CA ALA A 373 7.93 27.27 -13.28
C ALA A 373 7.32 27.56 -11.92
N ASP A 374 6.09 27.10 -11.74
CA ASP A 374 5.33 27.14 -10.50
C ASP A 374 4.66 25.77 -10.37
N PRO A 375 4.95 24.99 -9.31
CA PRO A 375 4.39 23.65 -9.15
C PRO A 375 2.86 23.65 -9.12
N ASP A 376 2.24 24.56 -8.36
CA ASP A 376 0.79 24.59 -8.14
C ASP A 376 -0.01 25.11 -9.34
N ASP A 377 0.37 26.28 -9.87
CA ASP A 377 -0.37 26.97 -10.91
C ASP A 377 0.54 27.70 -11.90
N ALA A 378 0.45 27.31 -13.17
CA ALA A 378 1.16 27.98 -14.25
C ALA A 378 0.60 29.38 -14.59
N ASN A 379 -0.43 29.87 -13.91
CA ASN A 379 -1.10 31.16 -14.12
C ASN A 379 -0.77 32.19 -13.03
N PHE A 380 -0.14 33.30 -13.43
CA PHE A 380 0.31 34.34 -12.50
C PHE A 380 -0.70 35.49 -12.33
N ASN A 381 -1.98 35.31 -12.69
CA ASN A 381 -2.99 36.34 -12.50
C ASN A 381 -3.18 36.70 -11.01
N GLY A 382 -3.05 37.98 -10.68
CA GLY A 382 -3.08 38.47 -9.29
C GLY A 382 -1.69 38.59 -8.67
N GLY A 383 -0.67 37.99 -9.30
CA GLY A 383 0.72 38.06 -8.93
C GLY A 383 1.45 39.32 -9.44
N THR A 384 2.77 39.35 -9.23
CA THR A 384 3.63 40.46 -9.66
C THR A 384 5.01 40.02 -10.14
N LEU A 385 5.59 40.75 -11.09
CA LEU A 385 7.02 40.66 -11.41
C LEU A 385 7.72 41.95 -10.97
N ALA A 386 8.59 41.87 -9.97
CA ALA A 386 9.35 42.99 -9.45
C ALA A 386 10.79 42.98 -9.98
N VAL A 387 11.19 44.07 -10.62
CA VAL A 387 12.54 44.29 -11.14
C VAL A 387 13.15 45.48 -10.42
N SER A 388 14.33 45.31 -9.82
CA SER A 388 14.94 46.32 -8.95
C SER A 388 16.45 46.34 -9.07
N PHE A 389 17.08 47.39 -8.54
CA PHE A 389 18.53 47.47 -8.41
C PHE A 389 18.97 47.15 -6.98
N ASP A 390 20.15 46.55 -6.80
CA ASP A 390 20.83 46.56 -5.48
C ASP A 390 21.24 47.99 -5.10
N SER A 391 21.74 48.72 -6.10
CA SER A 391 22.12 50.14 -6.01
C SER A 391 21.93 50.80 -7.37
N SER A 392 21.32 52.00 -7.39
CA SER A 392 21.07 52.78 -8.60
C SER A 392 21.47 54.25 -8.43
N THR A 393 21.61 54.95 -9.55
CA THR A 393 21.65 56.41 -9.63
C THR A 393 20.29 56.93 -10.12
N THR A 394 20.08 58.24 -10.03
CA THR A 394 18.88 58.88 -10.59
C THR A 394 18.85 58.86 -12.12
N GLU A 395 19.92 58.39 -12.77
CA GLU A 395 20.01 58.29 -14.22
C GLU A 395 19.54 56.93 -14.72
N ASP A 396 19.58 55.90 -13.87
CA ASP A 396 19.26 54.53 -14.22
C ASP A 396 17.76 54.34 -14.49
N GLN A 397 17.44 53.56 -15.53
CA GLN A 397 16.07 53.24 -15.91
C GLN A 397 15.90 51.74 -16.20
N LEU A 398 14.77 51.20 -15.77
CA LEU A 398 14.28 49.86 -16.11
C LEU A 398 13.02 49.99 -16.97
N THR A 399 12.96 49.25 -18.06
CA THR A 399 11.80 49.20 -18.96
C THR A 399 11.71 47.85 -19.64
N VAL A 400 10.74 47.70 -20.54
CA VAL A 400 10.63 46.60 -21.48
C VAL A 400 10.75 47.09 -22.91
N ASP A 401 11.15 46.20 -23.80
CA ASP A 401 11.12 46.40 -25.24
C ASP A 401 9.68 46.39 -25.77
N ASN A 402 9.23 47.48 -26.36
CA ASN A 402 7.87 47.64 -26.90
C ASN A 402 7.77 47.07 -28.33
N GLY A 403 7.94 45.75 -28.46
CA GLY A 403 7.78 45.03 -29.74
C GLY A 403 9.01 45.04 -30.65
N GLY A 404 10.23 45.17 -30.10
CA GLY A 404 11.47 44.86 -30.80
C GLY A 404 11.69 43.36 -31.03
N ASN A 405 12.84 43.00 -31.62
CA ASN A 405 13.09 41.65 -32.18
C ASN A 405 13.10 40.50 -31.16
N ASN A 406 13.22 40.77 -29.86
CA ASN A 406 13.41 39.75 -28.82
C ASN A 406 12.21 39.61 -27.86
N ALA A 407 11.16 40.43 -28.00
CA ALA A 407 9.98 40.42 -27.14
C ALA A 407 8.72 40.37 -28.00
N VAL A 408 8.38 39.18 -28.51
CA VAL A 408 7.24 39.03 -29.41
C VAL A 408 5.95 39.22 -28.60
N GLY A 409 5.31 40.38 -28.75
CA GLY A 409 3.97 40.61 -28.21
C GLY A 409 3.91 41.35 -26.88
N ILE A 410 5.02 41.56 -26.17
CA ILE A 410 5.07 42.40 -24.97
C ILE A 410 5.08 43.88 -25.35
N ALA A 411 4.22 44.68 -24.71
CA ALA A 411 4.23 46.13 -24.84
C ALA A 411 3.80 46.83 -23.55
N ARG A 412 4.52 47.88 -23.19
CA ARG A 412 4.19 48.82 -22.11
C ARG A 412 3.73 50.15 -22.67
N ILE A 413 2.51 50.58 -22.32
CA ILE A 413 1.93 51.85 -22.79
C ILE A 413 1.31 52.59 -21.59
N GLU A 414 1.82 53.77 -21.28
CA GLU A 414 1.28 54.68 -20.23
C GLU A 414 1.06 54.02 -18.84
N GLY A 415 1.85 53.01 -18.49
CA GLY A 415 1.73 52.28 -17.22
C GLY A 415 0.85 51.04 -17.26
N PHE A 416 0.39 50.64 -18.44
CA PHE A 416 -0.28 49.37 -18.69
C PHE A 416 0.66 48.40 -19.40
N LEU A 417 0.50 47.10 -19.11
CA LEU A 417 1.26 46.02 -19.73
C LEU A 417 0.33 45.20 -20.63
N PHE A 418 0.78 44.94 -21.86
CA PHE A 418 0.03 44.20 -22.87
C PHE A 418 0.81 42.99 -23.36
N TYR A 419 0.08 41.93 -23.69
CA TYR A 419 0.56 40.77 -24.42
C TYR A 419 -0.30 40.54 -25.66
N ASN A 420 0.28 40.58 -26.86
CA ASN A 420 -0.43 40.42 -28.13
C ASN A 420 -1.69 41.32 -28.23
N SER A 421 -1.55 42.59 -27.82
CA SER A 421 -2.62 43.60 -27.72
C SER A 421 -3.67 43.40 -26.62
N ALA A 422 -3.62 42.30 -25.86
CA ALA A 422 -4.47 42.11 -24.68
C ALA A 422 -3.84 42.76 -23.45
N LEU A 423 -4.63 43.49 -22.66
CA LEU A 423 -4.18 44.04 -21.38
C LEU A 423 -3.94 42.89 -20.38
N ILE A 424 -2.73 42.79 -19.86
CA ILE A 424 -2.33 41.73 -18.91
C ILE A 424 -1.94 42.24 -17.53
N GLY A 425 -1.74 43.55 -17.38
CA GLY A 425 -1.36 44.11 -16.10
C GLY A 425 -1.16 45.60 -16.08
N THR A 426 -0.65 46.08 -14.95
CA THR A 426 -0.29 47.48 -14.71
C THR A 426 1.13 47.58 -14.17
N VAL A 427 1.72 48.77 -14.27
CA VAL A 427 3.05 49.07 -13.76
C VAL A 427 2.92 49.97 -12.53
N ALA A 428 3.55 49.60 -11.43
CA ALA A 428 3.62 50.44 -10.24
C ALA A 428 4.30 51.79 -10.58
N GLY A 429 3.70 52.91 -10.15
CA GLY A 429 4.16 54.25 -10.58
C GLY A 429 3.77 54.62 -12.02
N GLY A 430 2.92 53.82 -12.67
CA GLY A 430 2.35 54.08 -13.99
C GLY A 430 3.42 54.27 -15.07
N ALA A 431 3.32 55.36 -15.82
CA ALA A 431 4.28 55.70 -16.87
C ALA A 431 5.72 55.95 -16.35
N THR A 432 5.88 56.24 -15.04
CA THR A 432 7.18 56.54 -14.42
C THR A 432 7.79 55.36 -13.65
N GLY A 433 7.10 54.21 -13.58
CA GLY A 433 7.68 53.00 -12.98
C GLY A 433 9.00 52.60 -13.65
N GLY A 434 10.01 52.23 -12.86
CA GLY A 434 11.35 51.91 -13.37
C GLY A 434 12.26 53.12 -13.68
N THR A 435 11.79 54.37 -13.54
CA THR A 435 12.61 55.56 -13.86
C THR A 435 13.34 56.13 -12.65
N ASN A 436 14.41 56.89 -12.91
CA ASN A 436 15.22 57.57 -11.89
C ASN A 436 15.70 56.65 -10.76
N GLY A 437 16.16 55.45 -11.12
CA GLY A 437 16.64 54.43 -10.19
C GLY A 437 15.55 53.68 -9.42
N SER A 438 14.26 53.94 -9.70
CA SER A 438 13.13 53.25 -9.06
C SER A 438 12.96 51.84 -9.61
N SER A 439 12.38 50.94 -8.80
CA SER A 439 11.98 49.61 -9.25
C SER A 439 10.91 49.67 -10.34
N LEU A 440 10.92 48.68 -11.22
CA LEU A 440 9.88 48.40 -12.21
C LEU A 440 9.09 47.19 -11.72
N VAL A 441 7.85 47.40 -11.29
CA VAL A 441 6.99 46.32 -10.77
C VAL A 441 5.75 46.20 -11.64
N PHE A 442 5.55 45.03 -12.21
CA PHE A 442 4.35 44.66 -12.97
C PHE A 442 3.37 43.93 -12.05
N SER A 443 2.10 44.31 -12.07
CA SER A 443 1.02 43.59 -11.40
C SER A 443 0.08 42.99 -12.45
N PHE A 444 -0.11 41.67 -12.40
CA PHE A 444 -0.88 40.92 -13.38
C PHE A 444 -2.36 40.89 -13.01
N ASN A 445 -3.24 40.96 -14.01
CA ASN A 445 -4.69 40.99 -13.78
C ASN A 445 -5.49 40.22 -14.85
N ASN A 446 -4.84 39.27 -15.52
CA ASN A 446 -5.44 38.50 -16.61
C ASN A 446 -4.96 37.04 -16.61
N ASN A 447 -5.88 36.10 -16.79
CA ASN A 447 -5.60 34.66 -16.82
C ASN A 447 -4.73 34.21 -18.01
N ILE A 448 -4.42 35.08 -18.98
CA ILE A 448 -3.49 34.73 -20.05
C ILE A 448 -2.01 34.83 -19.63
N VAL A 449 -1.72 35.34 -18.43
CA VAL A 449 -0.35 35.46 -17.92
C VAL A 449 0.13 34.09 -17.43
N THR A 450 0.54 33.25 -18.36
CA THR A 450 1.15 31.95 -18.09
C THR A 450 2.67 32.07 -17.89
N THR A 451 3.34 30.98 -17.51
CA THR A 451 4.82 30.89 -17.47
C THR A 451 5.48 31.49 -18.71
N THR A 452 5.04 31.11 -19.92
CA THR A 452 5.54 31.66 -21.19
C THR A 452 5.42 33.18 -21.31
N VAL A 453 4.32 33.78 -20.85
CA VAL A 453 4.15 35.24 -20.91
C VAL A 453 5.09 35.94 -19.95
N VAL A 454 5.37 35.32 -18.80
CA VAL A 454 6.35 35.85 -17.83
C VAL A 454 7.78 35.69 -18.35
N GLU A 455 8.11 34.56 -18.98
CA GLU A 455 9.40 34.34 -19.67
C GLU A 455 9.64 35.41 -20.74
N GLU A 456 8.69 35.60 -21.66
CA GLU A 456 8.77 36.64 -22.70
C GLU A 456 8.84 38.06 -22.11
N LEU A 457 8.21 38.31 -20.95
CA LEU A 457 8.32 39.58 -20.24
C LEU A 457 9.73 39.79 -19.65
N ILE A 458 10.35 38.75 -19.10
CA ILE A 458 11.73 38.80 -18.58
C ILE A 458 12.73 39.01 -19.73
N GLU A 459 12.57 38.30 -20.85
CA GLU A 459 13.35 38.49 -22.08
C GLU A 459 13.16 39.90 -22.68
N ALA A 460 11.99 40.50 -22.45
CA ALA A 460 11.71 41.87 -22.84
C ALA A 460 12.38 42.93 -21.96
N LEU A 461 12.96 42.58 -20.80
CA LEU A 461 13.54 43.57 -19.89
C LEU A 461 14.73 44.30 -20.51
N ARG A 462 14.77 45.61 -20.27
CA ARG A 462 15.78 46.52 -20.78
C ARG A 462 16.28 47.46 -19.69
N TYR A 463 17.57 47.73 -19.69
CA TYR A 463 18.20 48.81 -18.95
C TYR A 463 18.37 50.03 -19.87
N GLY A 464 18.03 51.22 -19.35
CA GLY A 464 18.30 52.49 -20.00
C GLY A 464 18.98 53.46 -19.04
N ASN A 465 19.48 54.56 -19.58
CA ASN A 465 20.06 55.65 -18.80
C ASN A 465 19.55 56.99 -19.35
N SER A 466 19.17 57.93 -18.47
CA SER A 466 18.69 59.25 -18.89
C SER A 466 19.81 60.25 -19.20
N SER A 467 21.02 60.01 -18.69
CA SER A 467 22.22 60.77 -19.07
C SER A 467 22.84 60.08 -20.28
N VAL A 468 22.60 60.63 -21.47
CA VAL A 468 22.99 60.02 -22.75
C VAL A 468 24.35 60.49 -23.28
N ASP A 469 24.97 61.46 -22.60
CA ASP A 469 26.27 62.05 -22.95
C ASP A 469 27.28 61.99 -21.77
N ASP A 470 26.87 61.52 -20.58
CA ASP A 470 27.75 61.31 -19.40
C ASP A 470 27.05 60.39 -18.36
N PRO A 471 26.81 59.10 -18.64
CA PRO A 471 26.21 58.17 -17.70
C PRO A 471 27.21 57.78 -16.62
N THR A 472 26.78 57.73 -15.36
CA THR A 472 27.66 57.27 -14.26
C THR A 472 28.18 55.84 -14.51
N PRO A 473 29.50 55.62 -14.74
CA PRO A 473 30.03 54.30 -15.08
C PRO A 473 29.94 53.31 -13.92
N GLY A 474 29.80 52.02 -14.23
CA GLY A 474 29.85 50.95 -13.23
C GLY A 474 28.89 49.81 -13.52
N VAL A 475 28.96 48.77 -12.68
CA VAL A 475 28.07 47.61 -12.77
C VAL A 475 26.75 47.91 -12.05
N ARG A 476 25.63 47.61 -12.70
CA ARG A 476 24.30 47.62 -12.08
C ARG A 476 23.84 46.19 -11.89
N SER A 477 23.64 45.76 -10.64
CA SER A 477 22.96 44.49 -10.33
C SER A 477 21.46 44.70 -10.44
N ILE A 478 20.79 43.87 -11.23
CA ILE A 478 19.36 43.92 -11.49
C ILE A 478 18.74 42.63 -10.98
N ASN A 479 17.83 42.77 -10.03
CA ASN A 479 17.15 41.68 -9.34
C ASN A 479 15.74 41.51 -9.88
N VAL A 480 15.36 40.27 -10.16
CA VAL A 480 14.01 39.86 -10.55
C VAL A 480 13.45 38.94 -9.47
N VAL A 481 12.22 39.24 -9.03
CA VAL A 481 11.41 38.41 -8.13
C VAL A 481 10.02 38.28 -8.72
N LEU A 482 9.56 37.04 -8.89
CA LEU A 482 8.20 36.72 -9.32
C LEU A 482 7.34 36.37 -8.09
N ASN A 483 6.10 36.80 -8.10
CA ASN A 483 5.08 36.48 -7.11
C ASN A 483 3.87 35.91 -7.86
N ASP A 484 3.38 34.76 -7.42
CA ASP A 484 2.19 34.03 -7.90
C ASP A 484 0.86 34.56 -7.32
N GLY A 485 0.93 35.41 -6.29
CA GLY A 485 -0.19 35.96 -5.53
C GLY A 485 -0.16 35.59 -4.04
N THR A 486 0.65 34.60 -3.67
CA THR A 486 0.68 33.95 -2.35
C THR A 486 2.11 33.84 -1.81
N GLY A 487 3.11 33.70 -2.68
CA GLY A 487 4.53 33.53 -2.37
C GLY A 487 5.47 34.24 -3.35
N ASN A 488 6.72 34.46 -2.94
CA ASN A 488 7.76 35.07 -3.78
C ASN A 488 8.79 34.01 -4.17
N SER A 489 9.21 34.05 -5.43
CA SER A 489 10.39 33.33 -5.90
C SER A 489 11.64 33.78 -5.12
N ALA A 490 12.68 32.94 -5.16
CA ALA A 490 14.02 33.41 -4.85
C ALA A 490 14.41 34.56 -5.79
N THR A 491 15.29 35.44 -5.32
CA THR A 491 15.82 36.54 -6.15
C THR A 491 16.76 35.99 -7.21
N SER A 492 16.47 36.30 -8.47
CA SER A 492 17.35 36.03 -9.61
C SER A 492 18.05 37.31 -10.06
N THR A 493 19.37 37.29 -10.22
CA THR A 493 20.18 38.51 -10.41
C THR A 493 20.98 38.46 -11.71
N ALA A 494 20.81 39.48 -12.54
CA ALA A 494 21.64 39.78 -13.70
C ALA A 494 22.42 41.08 -13.47
N THR A 495 23.34 41.39 -14.38
CA THR A 495 24.13 42.62 -14.33
C THR A 495 24.09 43.37 -15.65
N VAL A 496 24.23 44.70 -15.59
CA VAL A 496 24.50 45.54 -16.76
C VAL A 496 25.74 46.38 -16.49
N ASN A 497 26.71 46.30 -17.40
CA ASN A 497 27.92 47.10 -17.35
C ASN A 497 27.68 48.45 -18.06
N VAL A 498 27.66 49.54 -17.30
CA VAL A 498 27.49 50.90 -17.82
C VAL A 498 28.86 51.49 -18.13
N THR A 499 29.07 51.87 -19.39
CA THR A 499 30.30 52.50 -19.88
C THR A 499 30.01 53.90 -20.42
N ALA A 500 30.66 54.90 -19.84
CA ALA A 500 30.75 56.24 -20.43
C ALA A 500 31.90 56.30 -21.44
N VAL A 501 31.75 57.14 -22.44
CA VAL A 501 32.62 57.42 -23.55
C VAL A 501 32.71 58.92 -23.72
N ASN A 502 33.92 59.44 -23.53
CA ASN A 502 34.22 60.85 -23.65
C ASN A 502 33.76 61.47 -24.99
N ASP A 503 32.84 62.41 -24.92
CA ASP A 503 32.35 63.24 -26.01
C ASP A 503 33.32 64.37 -26.37
N ALA A 504 33.14 64.91 -27.58
CA ALA A 504 33.95 66.03 -28.04
C ALA A 504 33.45 67.36 -27.44
N PRO A 505 34.35 68.27 -27.05
CA PRO A 505 33.94 69.61 -26.61
C PRO A 505 33.25 70.36 -27.75
N SER A 506 32.18 71.07 -27.41
CA SER A 506 31.40 71.91 -28.31
C SER A 506 31.67 73.40 -28.08
N VAL A 507 31.48 74.19 -29.13
CA VAL A 507 31.50 75.65 -29.04
C VAL A 507 30.32 76.25 -29.80
N THR A 508 29.62 77.19 -29.17
CA THR A 508 28.55 77.97 -29.79
C THR A 508 28.79 79.46 -29.58
N LEU A 509 28.07 80.31 -30.33
CA LEU A 509 28.14 81.78 -30.22
C LEU A 509 29.54 82.38 -30.47
N LEU A 510 30.33 81.75 -31.33
CA LEU A 510 31.58 82.35 -31.80
C LEU A 510 31.28 83.71 -32.47
N PRO A 511 32.15 84.73 -32.27
CA PRO A 511 32.03 85.97 -33.02
C PRO A 511 32.17 85.68 -34.52
N GLY A 512 31.43 86.44 -35.34
CA GLY A 512 31.65 86.43 -36.79
C GLY A 512 33.02 87.00 -37.17
N ASP A 513 33.30 87.07 -38.48
CA ASP A 513 34.57 87.57 -39.00
C ASP A 513 34.92 88.95 -38.43
N LEU A 514 36.09 89.04 -37.80
CA LEU A 514 36.62 90.28 -37.25
C LEU A 514 37.48 90.97 -38.31
N SER A 515 37.29 92.28 -38.47
CA SER A 515 38.09 93.11 -39.39
C SER A 515 38.94 94.09 -38.59
N PHE A 516 40.24 94.13 -38.88
CA PHE A 516 41.20 95.04 -38.27
C PHE A 516 41.83 95.93 -39.34
N THR A 517 42.16 97.16 -38.96
CA THR A 517 43.05 98.00 -39.77
C THR A 517 44.48 97.57 -39.50
N GLU A 518 45.33 97.53 -40.53
CA GLU A 518 46.74 97.17 -40.39
C GLU A 518 47.43 98.03 -39.32
N ASP A 519 48.42 97.45 -38.64
CA ASP A 519 49.20 98.06 -37.56
C ASP A 519 48.40 98.61 -36.36
N THR A 520 47.13 98.24 -36.23
CA THR A 520 46.26 98.61 -35.10
C THR A 520 45.85 97.38 -34.31
N ALA A 521 46.12 97.37 -33.00
CA ALA A 521 45.65 96.32 -32.12
C ALA A 521 44.11 96.32 -32.02
N GLY A 522 43.50 95.14 -32.01
CA GLY A 522 42.08 94.99 -31.79
C GLY A 522 41.77 93.77 -30.94
N ASN A 523 40.60 93.79 -30.29
CA ASN A 523 40.21 92.75 -29.35
C ASN A 523 39.57 91.56 -30.06
N VAL A 524 40.02 90.35 -29.73
CA VAL A 524 39.31 89.11 -30.04
C VAL A 524 38.38 88.79 -28.87
N ALA A 525 37.14 89.25 -28.96
CA ALA A 525 36.17 89.11 -27.88
C ALA A 525 35.49 87.73 -27.94
N LEU A 526 35.91 86.81 -27.07
CA LEU A 526 35.27 85.51 -26.88
C LEU A 526 34.23 85.50 -25.75
N GLY A 527 33.95 86.64 -25.12
CA GLY A 527 33.06 86.71 -23.95
C GLY A 527 31.60 86.30 -24.21
N ALA A 528 31.18 86.20 -25.48
CA ALA A 528 29.89 85.67 -25.87
C ALA A 528 29.93 84.19 -26.30
N ALA A 529 31.12 83.64 -26.57
CA ALA A 529 31.28 82.24 -26.95
C ALA A 529 31.01 81.32 -25.75
N VAL A 530 30.33 80.21 -26.00
CA VAL A 530 29.99 79.21 -24.98
C VAL A 530 30.71 77.93 -25.36
N PHE A 531 31.65 77.51 -24.52
CA PHE A 531 32.36 76.24 -24.62
C PHE A 531 31.74 75.27 -23.61
N ALA A 532 31.42 74.07 -24.04
CA ALA A 532 30.83 73.04 -23.19
C ALA A 532 31.37 71.67 -23.58
N ASP A 533 31.53 70.79 -22.60
CA ASP A 533 31.94 69.41 -22.77
C ASP A 533 31.09 68.58 -21.80
N PRO A 534 30.34 67.57 -22.29
CA PRO A 534 29.44 66.78 -21.45
C PRO A 534 30.15 66.06 -20.29
N ASP A 535 31.34 65.49 -20.54
CA ASP A 535 32.09 64.69 -19.58
C ASP A 535 33.04 65.51 -18.68
N SER A 536 33.38 66.73 -19.10
CA SER A 536 34.38 67.55 -18.43
C SER A 536 33.88 68.94 -18.06
N ALA A 537 34.02 69.27 -16.79
CA ALA A 537 33.79 70.63 -16.29
C ALA A 537 34.80 71.68 -16.81
N SER A 538 35.82 71.27 -17.57
CA SER A 538 36.86 72.16 -18.11
C SER A 538 37.21 71.88 -19.56
N VAL A 539 37.32 72.95 -20.36
CA VAL A 539 37.72 72.89 -21.78
C VAL A 539 38.98 73.73 -21.98
N THR A 540 39.94 73.20 -22.73
CA THR A 540 41.13 73.95 -23.15
C THR A 540 40.93 74.53 -24.54
N VAL A 541 41.02 75.86 -24.67
CA VAL A 541 40.88 76.56 -25.95
C VAL A 541 42.25 77.00 -26.46
N THR A 542 42.59 76.60 -27.68
CA THR A 542 43.81 77.06 -28.36
C THR A 542 43.43 78.03 -29.47
N LEU A 543 43.96 79.25 -29.41
CA LEU A 543 43.77 80.26 -30.46
C LEU A 543 45.01 80.30 -31.37
N ALA A 544 44.77 80.29 -32.68
CA ALA A 544 45.81 80.45 -33.70
C ALA A 544 45.45 81.61 -34.62
N VAL A 545 46.47 82.30 -35.13
CA VAL A 545 46.31 83.36 -36.12
C VAL A 545 47.34 83.16 -37.22
N ASP A 546 46.91 83.23 -38.48
CA ASP A 546 47.79 82.97 -39.62
C ASP A 546 48.81 84.09 -39.85
N GLN A 547 48.44 85.34 -39.53
CA GLN A 547 49.30 86.51 -39.60
C GLN A 547 49.06 87.48 -38.43
N GLY A 548 50.14 88.04 -37.89
CA GLY A 548 50.11 88.82 -36.65
C GLY A 548 50.40 87.97 -35.42
N THR A 549 50.21 88.54 -34.24
CA THR A 549 50.43 87.87 -32.94
C THR A 549 49.34 88.25 -31.96
N PHE A 550 48.90 87.31 -31.13
CA PHE A 550 48.12 87.64 -29.95
C PHE A 550 49.01 88.37 -28.92
N GLY A 551 48.50 89.48 -28.39
CA GLY A 551 49.04 90.14 -27.21
C GLY A 551 48.18 89.81 -26.00
N THR A 552 48.78 89.60 -24.84
CA THR A 552 48.09 89.44 -23.55
C THR A 552 47.71 90.77 -22.94
#